data_AF-A0A9D9QUJ5-F1
#
_entry.id   AF-A0A9D9QUJ5-F1
#
_cell.length_a   1.000
_cell.length_b   1.000
_cell.length_c   1.000
_cell.angle_alpha   90.00
_cell.angle_beta   90.00
_cell.angle_gamma   90.00
#
_symmetry.space_group_name_H-M   'P 1'
#
loop_
_entity.id
_entity.type
_entity.pdbx_description
1 polymer ?
#
loop_
_entity_poly.entity_id
_entity_poly.type
_entity_poly.pdbx_seq_one_letter_code
_entity_poly.pdbx_strand_id
1 'polypeptide(L)'
;VSTGIGCDNIDIVMNELDALANIDFTTREEKETFRQLELVRIGTCGGLQPNTPVGTFICSEKSIGFDGLLNFYAGRNETCDLEFENAFLAHMGWKGNLCAPAPYVIDANQELINRIDHGDMVRGVTIAAGGFFGPQGRELRIPLADPNQNQKIENFTYKGYKITNFEMESSALAGLSKLMGHKAMTVCMVIANRLIKEANTGYKNTIDTLIETVLNRI
;
A
#
# COMPACT_ATOMS: atom_id res chain seq x y z
N VAL A 1 12.35 9.89 -4.98
CA VAL A 1 12.42 9.06 -6.21
C VAL A 1 11.01 8.89 -6.75
N SER A 2 10.77 9.13 -8.03
CA SER A 2 9.47 8.81 -8.66
C SER A 2 9.48 7.37 -9.13
N THR A 3 8.47 6.59 -8.76
CA THR A 3 8.44 5.14 -9.03
C THR A 3 7.77 4.79 -10.35
N GLY A 4 6.80 5.60 -10.80
CA GLY A 4 5.77 5.13 -11.73
C GLY A 4 4.57 4.57 -10.98
N ILE A 5 3.68 3.89 -11.69
CA ILE A 5 2.41 3.38 -11.15
C ILE A 5 2.48 1.86 -11.08
N GLY A 6 2.23 1.29 -9.90
CA GLY A 6 2.11 -0.15 -9.72
C GLY A 6 3.24 -0.81 -8.94
N CYS A 7 2.96 -2.03 -8.48
CA CYS A 7 3.87 -2.85 -7.69
C CYS A 7 5.12 -3.28 -8.48
N ASP A 8 5.01 -3.50 -9.78
CA ASP A 8 6.10 -3.86 -10.70
C ASP A 8 7.12 -2.73 -10.81
N ASN A 9 6.65 -1.48 -10.83
CA ASN A 9 7.52 -0.32 -10.73
C ASN A 9 8.24 -0.24 -9.37
N ILE A 10 7.55 -0.61 -8.27
CA ILE A 10 8.17 -0.67 -6.95
C ILE A 10 9.21 -1.80 -6.87
N ASP A 11 8.94 -2.95 -7.49
CA ASP A 11 9.86 -4.08 -7.56
C ASP A 11 11.22 -3.66 -8.13
N ILE A 12 11.21 -2.99 -9.28
CA ILE A 12 12.42 -2.47 -9.92
C ILE A 12 13.13 -1.47 -9.00
N VAL A 13 12.41 -0.45 -8.53
CA VAL A 13 13.02 0.62 -7.72
C VAL A 13 13.60 0.10 -6.42
N MET A 14 12.93 -0.82 -5.74
CA MET A 14 13.39 -1.38 -4.48
C MET A 14 14.66 -2.21 -4.65
N ASN A 15 14.69 -3.12 -5.65
CA ASN A 15 15.88 -3.91 -5.93
C ASN A 15 17.06 -3.03 -6.36
N GLU A 16 16.83 -2.00 -7.17
CA GLU A 16 17.91 -1.08 -7.57
C GLU A 16 18.42 -0.22 -6.41
N LEU A 17 17.52 0.27 -5.54
CA LEU A 17 17.92 1.03 -4.35
C LEU A 17 18.70 0.19 -3.34
N ASP A 18 18.25 -1.05 -3.09
CA ASP A 18 18.97 -1.97 -2.21
C ASP A 18 20.34 -2.33 -2.80
N ALA A 19 20.42 -2.60 -4.11
CA ALA A 19 21.70 -2.86 -4.77
C ALA A 19 22.68 -1.68 -4.62
N LEU A 20 22.22 -0.44 -4.83
CA LEU A 20 23.04 0.77 -4.62
C LEU A 20 23.52 0.89 -3.17
N ALA A 21 22.66 0.53 -2.21
CA ALA A 21 22.96 0.62 -0.79
C ALA A 21 23.92 -0.50 -0.33
N ASN A 22 23.71 -1.74 -0.78
CA ASN A 22 24.20 -2.95 -0.14
C ASN A 22 24.99 -3.90 -1.03
N ILE A 23 25.11 -3.65 -2.34
CA ILE A 23 25.97 -4.44 -3.24
C ILE A 23 27.22 -3.63 -3.62
N ASP A 24 28.39 -4.25 -3.53
CA ASP A 24 29.62 -3.71 -4.10
C ASP A 24 29.65 -4.03 -5.61
N PHE A 25 29.63 -3.01 -6.47
CA PHE A 25 29.58 -3.23 -7.92
C PHE A 25 30.91 -3.69 -8.55
N THR A 26 32.01 -3.60 -7.80
CA THR A 26 33.31 -4.12 -8.24
C THR A 26 33.39 -5.62 -7.99
N THR A 27 33.05 -6.05 -6.77
CA THR A 27 33.11 -7.48 -6.39
C THR A 27 31.85 -8.25 -6.76
N ARG A 28 30.72 -7.57 -6.88
CA ARG A 28 29.35 -8.11 -7.07
C ARG A 28 28.86 -8.95 -5.90
N GLU A 29 29.35 -8.64 -4.70
CA GLU A 29 28.96 -9.28 -3.45
C GLU A 29 28.22 -8.29 -2.54
N GLU A 30 27.52 -8.82 -1.53
CA GLU A 30 26.95 -8.00 -0.46
C GLU A 30 28.06 -7.28 0.31
N LYS A 31 27.82 -6.02 0.66
CA LYS A 31 28.72 -5.23 1.50
C LYS A 31 28.71 -5.79 2.92
N GLU A 32 29.89 -5.83 3.55
CA GLU A 32 30.04 -6.31 4.93
C GLU A 32 29.20 -5.50 5.94
N THR A 33 29.03 -4.20 5.71
CA THR A 33 28.20 -3.32 6.55
C THR A 33 26.89 -3.03 5.85
N PHE A 34 25.80 -3.58 6.38
CA PHE A 34 24.45 -3.30 5.89
C PHE A 34 24.08 -1.83 6.12
N ARG A 35 23.59 -1.19 5.06
CA ARG A 35 23.01 0.14 5.10
C ARG A 35 21.49 0.01 5.05
N GLN A 36 20.85 0.25 6.18
CA GLN A 36 19.39 0.30 6.28
C GLN A 36 18.85 1.58 5.65
N LEU A 37 17.88 1.44 4.73
CA LEU A 37 17.15 2.57 4.16
C LEU A 37 15.84 2.84 4.94
N GLU A 38 15.47 4.11 5.03
CA GLU A 38 14.15 4.57 5.48
C GLU A 38 13.39 5.15 4.28
N LEU A 39 12.24 4.59 3.95
CA LEU A 39 11.51 4.85 2.72
C LEU A 39 10.08 5.30 3.03
N VAL A 40 9.72 6.51 2.61
CA VAL A 40 8.38 7.05 2.80
C VAL A 40 7.75 7.32 1.44
N ARG A 41 6.71 6.56 1.11
CA ARG A 41 5.88 6.84 -0.07
C ARG A 41 4.90 7.95 0.25
N ILE A 42 4.88 8.96 -0.61
CA ILE A 42 3.86 10.01 -0.64
C ILE A 42 3.09 9.83 -1.94
N GLY A 43 1.78 9.59 -1.84
CA GLY A 43 0.96 9.29 -3.00
C GLY A 43 -0.45 9.84 -2.92
N THR A 44 -1.27 9.47 -3.89
CA THR A 44 -2.71 9.73 -3.88
C THR A 44 -3.48 8.42 -3.82
N CYS A 45 -4.71 8.47 -3.30
CA CYS A 45 -5.54 7.29 -3.13
C CYS A 45 -7.03 7.60 -3.33
N GLY A 46 -7.82 6.53 -3.45
CA GLY A 46 -9.27 6.59 -3.36
C GLY A 46 -9.75 6.20 -1.96
N GLY A 47 -10.51 7.06 -1.28
CA GLY A 47 -11.08 6.80 0.04
C GLY A 47 -12.26 5.84 -0.01
N LEU A 48 -12.33 4.95 0.99
CA LEU A 48 -13.31 3.87 1.11
C LEU A 48 -14.18 3.97 2.37
N GLN A 49 -13.97 4.96 3.21
CA GLN A 49 -14.71 5.13 4.45
C GLN A 49 -15.37 6.52 4.54
N PRO A 50 -16.46 6.68 5.31
CA PRO A 50 -17.08 8.00 5.52
C PRO A 50 -16.13 9.01 6.18
N ASN A 51 -15.21 8.54 7.02
CA ASN A 51 -14.20 9.37 7.69
C ASN A 51 -12.94 9.60 6.83
N THR A 52 -12.95 9.22 5.55
CA THR A 52 -11.87 9.51 4.59
C THR A 52 -12.36 10.38 3.43
N PRO A 53 -12.98 11.55 3.67
CA PRO A 53 -13.40 12.45 2.59
C PRO A 53 -12.21 12.95 1.78
N VAL A 54 -12.48 13.55 0.62
CA VAL A 54 -11.42 14.12 -0.24
C VAL A 54 -10.61 15.17 0.52
N GLY A 55 -9.27 15.14 0.34
CA GLY A 55 -8.32 15.98 1.07
C GLY A 55 -7.76 15.33 2.35
N THR A 56 -8.33 14.21 2.81
CA THR A 56 -7.81 13.48 3.98
C THR A 56 -6.43 12.88 3.69
N PHE A 57 -5.52 13.00 4.64
CA PHE A 57 -4.26 12.25 4.64
C PHE A 57 -4.45 10.94 5.40
N ILE A 58 -4.04 9.85 4.76
CA ILE A 58 -4.12 8.50 5.31
C ILE A 58 -2.71 7.98 5.52
N CYS A 59 -2.40 7.57 6.74
CA CYS A 59 -1.19 6.86 7.12
C CYS A 59 -1.48 5.35 7.13
N SER A 60 -0.87 4.60 6.21
CA SER A 60 -1.07 3.16 6.09
C SER A 60 -0.35 2.43 7.22
N GLU A 61 -1.08 1.85 8.16
CA GLU A 61 -0.51 0.97 9.18
C GLU A 61 -0.21 -0.42 8.63
N LYS A 62 -1.10 -0.90 7.74
CA LYS A 62 -0.96 -2.14 7.01
C LYS A 62 -1.33 -1.93 5.54
N SER A 63 -0.78 -2.77 4.68
CA SER A 63 -1.10 -2.81 3.27
C SER A 63 -1.51 -4.20 2.84
N ILE A 64 -2.62 -4.32 2.11
CA ILE A 64 -3.07 -5.56 1.47
C ILE A 64 -2.66 -5.51 0.01
N GLY A 65 -1.84 -6.45 -0.43
CA GLY A 65 -1.45 -6.59 -1.83
C GLY A 65 -2.44 -7.43 -2.60
N PHE A 66 -3.25 -6.80 -3.46
CA PHE A 66 -4.05 -7.49 -4.49
C PHE A 66 -3.22 -7.74 -5.76
N ASP A 67 -2.03 -7.19 -5.83
CA ASP A 67 -1.08 -7.33 -6.91
C ASP A 67 -0.41 -8.71 -6.97
N GLY A 68 -0.25 -9.38 -5.83
CA GLY A 68 0.38 -10.70 -5.72
C GLY A 68 1.91 -10.73 -5.89
N LEU A 69 2.58 -9.57 -6.00
CA LEU A 69 4.03 -9.49 -6.25
C LEU A 69 4.84 -10.23 -5.18
N LEU A 70 4.50 -10.03 -3.90
CA LEU A 70 5.28 -10.61 -2.80
C LEU A 70 5.24 -12.14 -2.77
N ASN A 71 4.27 -12.77 -3.45
CA ASN A 71 4.18 -14.23 -3.55
C ASN A 71 5.28 -14.85 -4.39
N PHE A 72 6.03 -14.05 -5.16
CA PHE A 72 7.20 -14.50 -5.92
C PHE A 72 8.48 -14.57 -5.06
N TYR A 73 8.47 -13.98 -3.86
CA TYR A 73 9.64 -13.90 -2.99
C TYR A 73 9.55 -14.91 -1.84
N ALA A 74 10.66 -15.63 -1.61
CA ALA A 74 10.81 -16.46 -0.43
C ALA A 74 10.79 -15.59 0.85
N GLY A 75 10.41 -16.16 1.99
CA GLY A 75 10.34 -15.41 3.26
C GLY A 75 9.06 -14.58 3.44
N ARG A 76 8.13 -14.60 2.47
CA ARG A 76 6.92 -13.77 2.51
C ARG A 76 5.98 -14.14 3.67
N ASN A 77 5.92 -15.40 4.08
CA ASN A 77 5.01 -15.84 5.14
C ASN A 77 5.50 -15.39 6.52
N GLU A 78 6.81 -15.24 6.67
CA GLU A 78 7.50 -14.81 7.88
C GLU A 78 7.36 -13.30 8.10
N THR A 79 7.13 -12.55 7.02
CA THR A 79 7.02 -11.09 7.06
C THR A 79 5.58 -10.60 7.15
N CYS A 80 4.61 -11.40 6.72
CA CYS A 80 3.22 -10.99 6.58
C CYS A 80 2.28 -11.48 7.68
N ASP A 81 1.13 -10.81 7.77
CA ASP A 81 0.05 -11.13 8.71
C ASP A 81 -0.90 -12.18 8.12
N LEU A 82 -0.51 -13.44 8.26
CA LEU A 82 -1.26 -14.59 7.72
C LEU A 82 -2.66 -14.72 8.32
N GLU A 83 -2.86 -14.32 9.57
CA GLU A 83 -4.19 -14.38 10.20
C GLU A 83 -5.13 -13.36 9.55
N PHE A 84 -4.64 -12.14 9.30
CA PHE A 84 -5.40 -11.13 8.57
C PHE A 84 -5.72 -11.62 7.15
N GLU A 85 -4.74 -12.13 6.42
CA GLU A 85 -4.95 -12.68 5.05
C GLU A 85 -6.09 -13.69 5.01
N ASN A 86 -6.06 -14.67 5.92
CA ASN A 86 -7.07 -15.71 6.02
C ASN A 86 -8.45 -15.14 6.37
N ALA A 87 -8.52 -14.21 7.33
CA ALA A 87 -9.77 -13.55 7.70
C ALA A 87 -10.35 -12.73 6.55
N PHE A 88 -9.50 -12.00 5.82
CA PHE A 88 -9.89 -11.21 4.67
C PHE A 88 -10.42 -12.09 3.53
N LEU A 89 -9.69 -13.15 3.16
CA LEU A 89 -10.12 -14.10 2.13
C LEU A 89 -11.45 -14.78 2.49
N ALA A 90 -11.62 -15.20 3.75
CA ALA A 90 -12.86 -15.79 4.23
C ALA A 90 -14.05 -14.83 4.10
N HIS A 91 -13.85 -13.55 4.44
CA HIS A 91 -14.89 -12.52 4.31
C HIS A 91 -15.24 -12.20 2.86
N MET A 92 -14.23 -12.09 1.98
CA MET A 92 -14.46 -11.82 0.56
C MET A 92 -15.18 -12.98 -0.14
N GLY A 93 -14.98 -14.21 0.36
CA GLY A 93 -15.53 -15.43 -0.22
C GLY A 93 -14.85 -15.80 -1.55
N TRP A 94 -13.67 -15.25 -1.82
CA TRP A 94 -12.92 -15.53 -3.04
C TRP A 94 -12.34 -16.95 -3.00
N LYS A 95 -12.43 -17.67 -4.12
CA LYS A 95 -11.99 -19.07 -4.27
C LYS A 95 -11.39 -19.29 -5.66
N GLY A 96 -10.42 -20.19 -5.76
CA GLY A 96 -9.77 -20.52 -7.02
C GLY A 96 -9.17 -19.27 -7.68
N ASN A 97 -9.53 -19.02 -8.94
CA ASN A 97 -9.02 -17.89 -9.72
C ASN A 97 -9.90 -16.63 -9.64
N LEU A 98 -10.80 -16.54 -8.65
CA LEU A 98 -11.69 -15.39 -8.52
C LEU A 98 -10.95 -14.17 -7.95
N CYS A 99 -10.95 -13.08 -8.71
CA CYS A 99 -10.61 -11.70 -8.35
C CYS A 99 -9.18 -11.34 -7.89
N ALA A 100 -8.28 -12.27 -7.55
CA ALA A 100 -6.88 -11.90 -7.27
C ALA A 100 -5.90 -13.10 -7.30
N PRO A 101 -4.60 -12.87 -7.51
CA PRO A 101 -3.57 -13.72 -6.89
C PRO A 101 -3.78 -13.72 -5.36
N ALA A 102 -3.36 -14.78 -4.66
CA ALA A 102 -3.54 -14.87 -3.21
C ALA A 102 -3.08 -13.56 -2.51
N PRO A 103 -3.98 -12.80 -1.85
CA PRO A 103 -3.63 -11.52 -1.27
C PRO A 103 -2.67 -11.71 -0.10
N TYR A 104 -1.78 -10.75 0.09
CA TYR A 104 -0.86 -10.70 1.23
C TYR A 104 -1.09 -9.44 2.06
N VAL A 105 -0.84 -9.51 3.38
CA VAL A 105 -0.98 -8.36 4.30
C VAL A 105 0.35 -8.10 4.97
N ILE A 106 0.82 -6.86 4.88
CA ILE A 106 2.13 -6.45 5.42
C ILE A 106 2.00 -5.24 6.33
N ASP A 107 2.72 -5.25 7.44
CA ASP A 107 2.86 -4.10 8.33
C ASP A 107 3.81 -3.06 7.75
N ALA A 108 3.44 -1.79 7.84
CA ALA A 108 4.40 -0.70 7.69
C ALA A 108 5.27 -0.57 8.94
N ASN A 109 6.40 0.15 8.81
CA ASN A 109 7.33 0.32 9.92
C ASN A 109 6.76 1.25 11.01
N GLN A 110 6.61 0.73 12.23
CA GLN A 110 5.98 1.43 13.35
C GLN A 110 6.74 2.70 13.79
N GLU A 111 8.07 2.70 13.68
CA GLU A 111 8.87 3.87 14.04
C GLU A 111 8.59 5.03 13.09
N LEU A 112 8.58 4.77 11.78
CA LEU A 112 8.23 5.78 10.77
C LEU A 112 6.80 6.29 10.94
N ILE A 113 5.83 5.39 11.20
CA ILE A 113 4.45 5.78 11.49
C ILE A 113 4.40 6.75 12.67
N ASN A 114 5.05 6.41 13.79
CA ASN A 114 5.02 7.24 15.00
C ASN A 114 5.76 8.57 14.81
N ARG A 115 6.78 8.61 13.95
CA ARG A 115 7.53 9.83 13.62
C ARG A 115 6.74 10.75 12.70
N ILE A 116 5.98 10.20 11.75
CA ILE A 116 5.33 10.98 10.69
C ILE A 116 3.88 11.32 11.00
N ASP A 117 3.13 10.44 11.67
CA ASP A 117 1.77 10.76 12.07
C ASP A 117 1.73 11.27 13.52
N HIS A 118 1.34 12.53 13.67
CA HIS A 118 1.18 13.21 14.96
C HIS A 118 -0.28 13.21 15.45
N GLY A 119 -1.11 12.30 14.93
CA GLY A 119 -2.54 12.22 15.23
C GLY A 119 -3.41 13.10 14.32
N ASP A 120 -2.84 13.62 13.24
CA ASP A 120 -3.49 14.46 12.23
C ASP A 120 -3.76 13.73 10.91
N MET A 121 -3.41 12.44 10.82
CA MET A 121 -3.72 11.57 9.69
C MET A 121 -4.69 10.47 10.12
N VAL A 122 -5.51 10.00 9.19
CA VAL A 122 -6.32 8.80 9.41
C VAL A 122 -5.41 7.58 9.30
N ARG A 123 -5.33 6.78 10.36
CA ARG A 123 -4.67 5.47 10.32
C ARG A 123 -5.62 4.38 9.83
N GLY A 124 -5.10 3.43 9.07
CA GLY A 124 -5.88 2.29 8.61
C GLY A 124 -5.12 1.35 7.69
N VAL A 125 -5.90 0.53 6.99
CA VAL A 125 -5.37 -0.47 6.07
C VAL A 125 -5.60 -0.03 4.63
N THR A 126 -4.51 0.03 3.86
CA THR A 126 -4.55 0.38 2.44
C THR A 126 -4.59 -0.89 1.61
N ILE A 127 -5.44 -0.95 0.57
CA ILE A 127 -5.27 -1.95 -0.48
C ILE A 127 -4.42 -1.37 -1.60
N ALA A 128 -3.34 -2.06 -1.94
CA ALA A 128 -2.57 -1.84 -3.16
C ALA A 128 -3.11 -2.77 -4.26
N ALA A 129 -3.74 -2.18 -5.27
CA ALA A 129 -4.37 -2.90 -6.36
C ALA A 129 -3.40 -3.11 -7.54
N GLY A 130 -3.40 -4.31 -8.12
CA GLY A 130 -2.68 -4.62 -9.37
C GLY A 130 -3.25 -3.96 -10.64
N GLY A 131 -4.09 -2.92 -10.49
CA GLY A 131 -4.67 -2.18 -11.60
C GLY A 131 -5.70 -1.15 -11.14
N PHE A 132 -6.00 -0.17 -12.00
CA PHE A 132 -6.85 0.95 -11.63
C PHE A 132 -8.36 0.67 -11.79
N PHE A 133 -8.78 -0.18 -12.73
CA PHE A 133 -10.19 -0.41 -13.02
C PHE A 133 -10.80 -1.56 -12.23
N GLY A 134 -10.92 -2.74 -12.84
CA GLY A 134 -11.50 -3.94 -12.24
C GLY A 134 -10.94 -4.28 -10.85
N PRO A 135 -9.60 -4.25 -10.64
CA PRO A 135 -9.01 -4.54 -9.33
C PRO A 135 -9.43 -3.57 -8.20
N GLN A 136 -9.91 -2.37 -8.54
CA GLN A 136 -10.49 -1.40 -7.59
C GLN A 136 -12.03 -1.31 -7.70
N GLY A 137 -12.66 -2.32 -8.29
CA GLY A 137 -14.12 -2.42 -8.44
C GLY A 137 -14.71 -1.34 -9.37
N ARG A 138 -13.96 -0.83 -10.35
CA ARG A 138 -14.51 0.04 -11.39
C ARG A 138 -14.95 -0.78 -12.59
N GLU A 139 -16.22 -0.65 -12.95
CA GLU A 139 -16.81 -1.25 -14.14
C GLU A 139 -17.02 -0.19 -15.23
N LEU A 140 -16.60 -0.50 -16.47
CA LEU A 140 -16.87 0.36 -17.64
C LEU A 140 -17.74 -0.37 -18.67
N ARG A 141 -17.22 -1.49 -19.20
CA ARG A 141 -17.90 -2.33 -20.20
C ARG A 141 -17.82 -3.83 -19.88
N ILE A 142 -16.70 -4.25 -19.29
CA ILE A 142 -16.47 -5.64 -18.88
C ILE A 142 -16.96 -5.76 -17.44
N PRO A 143 -17.89 -6.69 -17.13
CA PRO A 143 -18.42 -6.83 -15.78
C PRO A 143 -17.33 -7.26 -14.80
N LEU A 144 -17.47 -6.83 -13.54
CA LEU A 144 -16.59 -7.30 -12.47
C LEU A 144 -16.83 -8.80 -12.19
N ALA A 145 -15.76 -9.53 -11.92
CA ALA A 145 -15.85 -10.92 -11.50
C ALA A 145 -16.53 -11.06 -10.12
N ASP A 146 -16.38 -10.06 -9.25
CA ASP A 146 -17.17 -9.88 -8.03
C ASP A 146 -17.82 -8.48 -8.03
N PRO A 147 -19.08 -8.36 -8.48
CA PRO A 147 -19.79 -7.07 -8.52
C PRO A 147 -19.97 -6.40 -7.15
N ASN A 148 -19.86 -7.16 -6.06
CA ASN A 148 -20.02 -6.67 -4.69
C ASN A 148 -18.68 -6.46 -3.97
N GLN A 149 -17.54 -6.56 -4.67
CA GLN A 149 -16.19 -6.47 -4.10
C GLN A 149 -16.04 -5.25 -3.17
N ASN A 150 -16.35 -4.04 -3.66
CA ASN A 150 -16.12 -2.83 -2.88
C ASN A 150 -17.01 -2.77 -1.64
N GLN A 151 -18.28 -3.17 -1.75
CA GLN A 151 -19.17 -3.25 -0.59
C GLN A 151 -18.64 -4.23 0.47
N LYS A 152 -18.09 -5.38 0.06
CA LYS A 152 -17.49 -6.34 1.00
C LYS A 152 -16.26 -5.75 1.68
N ILE A 153 -15.39 -5.08 0.92
CA ILE A 153 -14.17 -4.42 1.43
C ILE A 153 -14.53 -3.33 2.44
N GLU A 154 -15.49 -2.47 2.12
CA GLU A 154 -15.94 -1.37 2.99
C GLU A 154 -16.49 -1.88 4.33
N ASN A 155 -17.13 -3.05 4.32
CA ASN A 155 -17.70 -3.70 5.51
C ASN A 155 -16.72 -4.60 6.28
N PHE A 156 -15.53 -4.85 5.74
CA PHE A 156 -14.55 -5.70 6.39
C PHE A 156 -13.94 -5.00 7.62
N THR A 157 -13.89 -5.72 8.74
CA THR A 157 -13.18 -5.28 9.94
C THR A 157 -12.39 -6.44 10.54
N TYR A 158 -11.22 -6.15 11.08
CA TYR A 158 -10.37 -7.18 11.70
C TYR A 158 -9.58 -6.60 12.86
N LYS A 159 -9.80 -7.09 14.08
CA LYS A 159 -9.11 -6.63 15.30
C LYS A 159 -9.11 -5.08 15.45
N GLY A 160 -10.20 -4.42 15.04
CA GLY A 160 -10.34 -2.96 15.05
C GLY A 160 -9.85 -2.25 13.78
N TYR A 161 -9.09 -2.92 12.92
CA TYR A 161 -8.68 -2.38 11.62
C TYR A 161 -9.85 -2.28 10.64
N LYS A 162 -9.82 -1.21 9.85
CA LYS A 162 -10.68 -0.99 8.69
C LYS A 162 -9.84 -0.72 7.45
N ILE A 163 -10.37 -1.11 6.30
CA ILE A 163 -9.77 -0.78 5.00
C ILE A 163 -10.20 0.64 4.62
N THR A 164 -9.25 1.55 4.54
CA THR A 164 -9.49 2.99 4.43
C THR A 164 -9.43 3.51 3.01
N ASN A 165 -8.64 2.87 2.13
CA ASN A 165 -8.35 3.39 0.79
C ASN A 165 -7.79 2.34 -0.17
N PHE A 166 -7.81 2.71 -1.46
CA PHE A 166 -7.08 2.04 -2.55
C PHE A 166 -5.96 2.93 -3.11
N GLU A 167 -4.81 2.32 -3.35
CA GLU A 167 -3.74 2.80 -4.24
C GLU A 167 -3.10 1.59 -4.95
N MET A 168 -1.84 1.63 -5.38
CA MET A 168 -1.27 0.57 -6.24
C MET A 168 0.16 0.13 -5.90
N GLU A 169 0.75 0.57 -4.78
CA GLU A 169 2.20 0.44 -4.55
C GLU A 169 2.58 0.06 -3.10
N SER A 170 1.77 0.43 -2.12
CA SER A 170 2.15 0.39 -0.70
C SER A 170 2.43 -1.02 -0.16
N SER A 171 1.78 -2.05 -0.70
CA SER A 171 2.00 -3.46 -0.35
C SER A 171 3.40 -3.92 -0.72
N ALA A 172 3.80 -3.68 -1.97
CA ALA A 172 5.09 -4.04 -2.51
C ALA A 172 6.23 -3.29 -1.78
N LEU A 173 6.04 -2.00 -1.52
CA LEU A 173 7.03 -1.18 -0.84
C LEU A 173 7.29 -1.71 0.57
N ALA A 174 6.23 -1.93 1.36
CA ALA A 174 6.37 -2.43 2.72
C ALA A 174 6.91 -3.88 2.73
N GLY A 175 6.44 -4.74 1.83
CA GLY A 175 6.83 -6.15 1.73
C GLY A 175 8.31 -6.32 1.39
N LEU A 176 8.76 -5.72 0.28
CA LEU A 176 10.16 -5.77 -0.14
C LEU A 176 11.07 -5.11 0.88
N SER A 177 10.66 -3.98 1.45
CA SER A 177 11.46 -3.33 2.50
C SER A 177 11.66 -4.25 3.69
N LYS A 178 10.62 -4.94 4.17
CA LYS A 178 10.74 -5.84 5.30
C LYS A 178 11.62 -7.05 5.00
N LEU A 179 11.49 -7.63 3.79
CA LEU A 179 12.35 -8.74 3.34
C LEU A 179 13.83 -8.33 3.21
N MET A 180 14.10 -7.13 2.72
CA MET A 180 15.45 -6.57 2.55
C MET A 180 16.02 -5.93 3.84
N GLY A 181 15.27 -5.95 4.96
CA GLY A 181 15.71 -5.37 6.22
C GLY A 181 15.68 -3.84 6.28
N HIS A 182 14.94 -3.18 5.39
CA HIS A 182 14.68 -1.74 5.37
C HIS A 182 13.44 -1.35 6.18
N LYS A 183 13.28 -0.04 6.42
CA LYS A 183 12.05 0.53 7.00
C LYS A 183 11.27 1.23 5.90
N ALA A 184 9.96 0.97 5.84
CA ALA A 184 9.10 1.72 4.93
C ALA A 184 7.72 2.01 5.51
N MET A 185 7.12 3.11 5.05
CA MET A 185 5.72 3.42 5.27
C MET A 185 5.13 4.17 4.06
N THR A 186 3.80 4.31 4.04
CA THR A 186 3.08 5.05 3.00
C THR A 186 2.12 6.05 3.63
N VAL A 187 2.12 7.27 3.10
CA VAL A 187 1.07 8.27 3.32
C VAL A 187 0.42 8.62 1.98
N CYS A 188 -0.91 8.63 1.95
CA CYS A 188 -1.66 9.00 0.76
C CYS A 188 -2.66 10.10 1.04
N MET A 189 -2.86 10.99 0.06
CA MET A 189 -3.95 11.94 0.06
C MET A 189 -5.16 11.38 -0.70
N VAL A 190 -6.34 11.45 -0.11
CA VAL A 190 -7.59 11.07 -0.79
C VAL A 190 -7.94 12.12 -1.84
N ILE A 191 -7.99 11.71 -3.12
CA ILE A 191 -8.39 12.59 -4.24
C ILE A 191 -9.78 12.27 -4.80
N ALA A 192 -10.29 11.08 -4.47
CA ALA A 192 -11.64 10.65 -4.80
C ALA A 192 -12.18 9.79 -3.65
N ASN A 193 -13.42 10.00 -3.23
CA ASN A 193 -14.08 9.15 -2.25
C ASN A 193 -15.20 8.36 -2.92
N ARG A 194 -15.17 7.04 -2.75
CA ARG A 194 -16.05 6.11 -3.45
C ARG A 194 -17.47 6.08 -2.90
N LEU A 195 -17.61 6.23 -1.58
CA LEU A 195 -18.89 6.19 -0.90
C LEU A 195 -19.73 7.42 -1.23
N ILE A 196 -19.13 8.61 -1.16
CA ILE A 196 -19.83 9.88 -1.43
C ILE A 196 -19.81 10.28 -2.91
N LYS A 197 -19.09 9.53 -3.77
CA LYS A 197 -18.94 9.77 -5.21
C LYS A 197 -18.40 11.16 -5.57
N GLU A 198 -17.55 11.72 -4.71
CA GLU A 198 -16.88 13.00 -4.93
C GLU A 198 -15.43 12.79 -5.40
N ALA A 199 -14.97 13.68 -6.27
CA ALA A 199 -13.58 13.74 -6.73
C ALA A 199 -13.12 15.19 -6.82
N ASN A 200 -11.90 15.47 -6.39
CA ASN A 200 -11.29 16.80 -6.51
C ASN A 200 -10.27 16.80 -7.66
N THR A 201 -10.54 17.58 -8.69
CA THR A 201 -9.65 17.74 -9.85
C THR A 201 -8.55 18.80 -9.65
N GLY A 202 -8.64 19.62 -8.60
CA GLY A 202 -7.70 20.68 -8.22
C GLY A 202 -6.74 20.30 -7.09
N TYR A 203 -6.52 19.01 -6.85
CA TYR A 203 -5.78 18.48 -5.68
C TYR A 203 -4.29 18.89 -5.60
N LYS A 204 -3.73 19.54 -6.63
CA LYS A 204 -2.31 19.90 -6.71
C LYS A 204 -1.85 20.76 -5.53
N ASN A 205 -2.68 21.68 -5.04
CA ASN A 205 -2.27 22.52 -3.91
C ASN A 205 -2.22 21.74 -2.58
N THR A 206 -2.97 20.65 -2.48
CA THR A 206 -3.08 19.86 -1.23
C THR A 206 -2.00 18.77 -1.14
N ILE A 207 -1.48 18.28 -2.27
CA ILE A 207 -0.34 17.34 -2.25
C ILE A 207 0.94 18.03 -1.78
N ASP A 208 1.13 19.31 -2.11
CA ASP A 208 2.30 20.09 -1.65
C ASP A 208 2.32 20.19 -0.12
N THR A 209 1.15 20.41 0.51
CA THR A 209 1.02 20.37 1.98
C THR A 209 1.42 19.01 2.55
N LEU A 210 1.00 17.91 1.92
CA LEU A 210 1.40 16.58 2.38
C LEU A 210 2.92 16.36 2.26
N ILE A 211 3.51 16.80 1.14
CA ILE A 211 4.96 16.70 0.92
C ILE A 211 5.73 17.45 1.99
N GLU A 212 5.39 18.72 2.23
CA GLU A 212 6.02 19.53 3.28
C GLU A 212 5.84 18.90 4.67
N THR A 213 4.63 18.40 4.95
CA THR A 213 4.31 17.75 6.24
C THR A 213 5.21 16.54 6.47
N VAL A 214 5.35 15.65 5.48
CA VAL A 214 6.17 14.46 5.61
C VAL A 214 7.65 14.82 5.68
N LEU A 215 8.15 15.73 4.84
CA LEU A 215 9.55 16.13 4.84
C LEU A 215 10.00 16.75 6.17
N ASN A 216 9.12 17.49 6.84
CA ASN A 216 9.39 18.06 8.15
C ASN A 216 9.40 17.01 9.29
N ARG A 217 8.98 15.77 9.02
CA ARG A 217 8.82 14.68 10.01
C ARG A 217 9.67 13.44 9.71
N ILE A 218 10.46 13.44 8.64
CA ILE A 218 11.45 12.39 8.34
C ILE A 218 12.72 12.64 9.14
#